data_AF-A0A521MU77-F1
#
_entry.id   AF-A0A521MU77-F1
#
_cell.length_a   1.000
_cell.length_b   1.000
_cell.length_c   1.000
_cell.angle_alpha   90.00
_cell.angle_beta   90.00
_cell.angle_gamma   90.00
#
_symmetry.space_group_name_H-M   'P 1'
#
loop_
_entity.id
_entity.type
_entity.pdbx_description
1 polymer ?
#
loop_
_entity_poly.entity_id
_entity_poly.type
_entity_poly.pdbx_seq_one_letter_code
_entity_poly.pdbx_strand_id
1 'polypeptide(L)'
;MKIGDEVIFRDRDIGGTSERVLLRGEEKTKHKHRADIEFVEGSKAGRKRNVPYARIKGPWSGVLEYDALMAQWEALGTVEIHEVELRALEAVYGEYFNWEIAELLYGVGHVGATKVFDLGGFEALAGVSAHEASAPFKPFMHEESLIVSAEGSLAIAELLCRGNPQKMLAWVEEQEAEIRMRVKHGHEFVSPLDNEEKYSPPEREWKIYLERERPVFELIRQFCGYKAVNERDRLQAAEAEVNRLDILAASAIERLRELGDDARADQLAEEHDRDRITPALVRPPIDRPLSRDEIPVQYVYKRRSWPR
;
A
#
# COMPACT_ATOMS: atom_id res chain seq x y z
N MET A 1 -34.24 -24.27 -7.28
CA MET A 1 -35.55 -23.79 -6.78
C MET A 1 -36.60 -24.13 -7.81
N LYS A 2 -37.81 -24.44 -7.37
CA LYS A 2 -38.96 -24.83 -8.20
C LYS A 2 -40.13 -23.89 -7.93
N ILE A 3 -41.05 -23.81 -8.89
CA ILE A 3 -42.33 -23.14 -8.68
C ILE A 3 -43.04 -23.83 -7.52
N GLY A 4 -43.52 -23.04 -6.57
CA GLY A 4 -44.12 -23.48 -5.31
C GLY A 4 -43.17 -23.40 -4.12
N ASP A 5 -41.86 -23.26 -4.32
CA ASP A 5 -40.90 -23.12 -3.23
C ASP A 5 -41.04 -21.75 -2.55
N GLU A 6 -40.81 -21.72 -1.24
CA GLU A 6 -40.61 -20.49 -0.50
C GLU A 6 -39.15 -20.05 -0.60
N VAL A 7 -38.96 -18.79 -0.94
CA VAL A 7 -37.66 -18.24 -1.27
C VAL A 7 -37.42 -16.92 -0.55
N ILE A 8 -36.15 -16.59 -0.40
CA ILE A 8 -35.67 -15.31 0.11
C ILE A 8 -35.78 -14.29 -1.02
N PHE A 9 -36.59 -13.26 -0.81
CA PHE A 9 -36.65 -12.09 -1.68
C PHE A 9 -36.08 -10.87 -0.95
N ARG A 10 -35.26 -10.09 -1.65
CA ARG A 10 -34.81 -8.77 -1.20
C ARG A 10 -34.98 -7.75 -2.30
N ASP A 11 -35.55 -6.59 -1.96
CA ASP A 11 -35.71 -5.49 -2.91
C ASP A 11 -34.35 -4.84 -3.26
N ARG A 12 -33.43 -4.83 -2.29
CA ARG A 12 -32.04 -4.39 -2.39
C ARG A 12 -31.14 -5.33 -1.60
N ASP A 13 -29.92 -5.52 -2.10
CA ASP A 13 -28.97 -6.45 -1.47
C ASP A 13 -28.44 -5.83 -0.16
N ILE A 14 -27.90 -4.62 -0.22
CA ILE A 14 -27.46 -3.80 0.92
C ILE A 14 -28.63 -2.93 1.43
N GLY A 15 -28.85 -2.92 2.75
CA GLY A 15 -29.86 -2.13 3.45
C GLY A 15 -31.29 -2.63 3.25
N GLY A 16 -31.47 -3.73 2.53
CA GLY A 16 -32.74 -4.42 2.38
C GLY A 16 -33.08 -5.29 3.58
N THR A 17 -34.32 -5.77 3.63
CA THR A 17 -34.73 -6.84 4.54
C THR A 17 -35.17 -8.04 3.74
N SER A 18 -34.86 -9.23 4.23
CA SER A 18 -35.30 -10.48 3.62
C SER A 18 -36.78 -10.68 3.87
N GLU A 19 -37.55 -10.82 2.80
CA GLU A 19 -38.99 -11.08 2.83
C GLU A 19 -39.27 -12.50 2.34
N ARG A 20 -40.14 -13.23 3.05
CA ARG A 20 -40.59 -14.58 2.69
C ARG A 20 -41.60 -14.51 1.55
N VAL A 21 -41.28 -15.13 0.42
CA VAL A 21 -42.16 -15.14 -0.76
C VAL A 21 -42.28 -16.53 -1.36
N LEU A 22 -43.42 -16.84 -1.97
CA LEU A 22 -43.64 -18.04 -2.77
C LEU A 22 -43.30 -17.77 -4.24
N LEU A 23 -42.49 -18.63 -4.85
CA LEU A 23 -42.21 -18.57 -6.28
C LEU A 23 -43.40 -19.13 -7.07
N ARG A 24 -44.09 -18.29 -7.85
CA ARG A 24 -45.29 -18.68 -8.62
C ARG A 24 -45.03 -18.94 -10.09
N GLY A 25 -44.00 -18.30 -10.65
CA GLY A 25 -43.69 -18.40 -12.06
C GLY A 25 -42.30 -17.89 -12.36
N GLU A 26 -41.76 -18.30 -13.49
CA GLU A 26 -40.48 -17.88 -13.99
C GLU A 26 -40.62 -17.55 -15.48
N GLU A 27 -40.19 -16.36 -15.87
CA GLU A 27 -40.13 -15.92 -17.25
C GLU A 27 -38.67 -15.75 -17.65
N LYS A 28 -38.21 -16.62 -18.56
CA LYS A 28 -36.85 -16.57 -19.08
C LYS A 28 -36.87 -16.34 -20.59
N THR A 29 -36.32 -15.21 -21.00
CA THR A 29 -36.05 -14.86 -22.39
C THR A 29 -34.54 -14.70 -22.59
N LYS A 30 -34.09 -14.54 -23.84
CA LYS A 30 -32.67 -14.31 -24.15
C LYS A 30 -32.05 -13.12 -23.41
N HIS A 31 -32.86 -12.10 -23.07
CA HIS A 31 -32.40 -10.84 -22.50
C HIS A 31 -32.96 -10.52 -21.11
N LYS A 32 -33.94 -11.29 -20.61
CA LYS A 32 -34.61 -11.02 -19.34
C LYS A 32 -34.88 -12.33 -18.60
N HIS A 33 -34.57 -12.33 -17.31
CA HIS A 33 -34.90 -13.40 -16.40
C HIS A 33 -35.64 -12.83 -15.20
N ARG A 34 -36.92 -13.18 -15.06
CA ARG A 34 -37.84 -12.60 -14.09
C ARG A 34 -38.62 -13.70 -13.37
N ALA A 35 -39.05 -13.40 -12.15
CA ALA A 35 -39.81 -14.29 -11.30
C ALA A 35 -41.12 -13.62 -10.87
N ASP A 36 -42.22 -14.37 -10.93
CA ASP A 36 -43.47 -14.01 -10.29
C ASP A 36 -43.46 -14.53 -8.87
N ILE A 37 -43.58 -13.62 -7.90
CA ILE A 37 -43.55 -13.92 -6.48
C ILE A 37 -44.85 -13.51 -5.80
N GLU A 38 -45.18 -14.20 -4.72
CA GLU A 38 -46.28 -13.86 -3.83
C GLU A 38 -45.78 -13.75 -2.39
N PHE A 39 -46.04 -12.62 -1.72
CA PHE A 39 -45.59 -12.42 -0.34
C PHE A 39 -46.39 -13.30 0.62
N VAL A 40 -45.69 -14.03 1.49
CA VAL A 40 -46.33 -14.99 2.42
C VAL A 40 -46.78 -14.29 3.71
N GLU A 41 -46.00 -13.33 4.21
CA GLU A 41 -46.19 -12.72 5.53
C GLU A 41 -46.06 -11.18 5.47
N GLY A 42 -46.44 -10.52 6.57
CA GLY A 42 -46.31 -9.06 6.74
C GLY A 42 -47.40 -8.23 6.04
N SER A 43 -47.17 -6.93 5.92
CA SER A 43 -48.15 -5.96 5.37
C SER A 43 -48.45 -6.14 3.88
N LYS A 44 -47.63 -6.93 3.18
CA LYS A 44 -47.76 -7.23 1.75
C LYS A 44 -48.33 -8.64 1.49
N ALA A 45 -48.66 -9.42 2.52
CA ALA A 45 -49.12 -10.79 2.37
C ALA A 45 -50.22 -10.94 1.31
N GLY A 46 -50.10 -11.96 0.45
CA GLY A 46 -50.99 -12.24 -0.68
C GLY A 46 -50.80 -11.34 -1.91
N ARG A 47 -49.97 -10.29 -1.85
CA ARG A 47 -49.66 -9.48 -3.03
C ARG A 47 -48.72 -10.23 -3.97
N LYS A 48 -48.98 -10.11 -5.27
CA LYS A 48 -48.12 -10.68 -6.32
C LYS A 48 -47.27 -9.58 -6.95
N ARG A 49 -46.01 -9.89 -7.26
CA ARG A 49 -45.09 -8.97 -7.93
C ARG A 49 -44.24 -9.74 -8.93
N ASN A 50 -43.91 -9.09 -10.04
CA ASN A 50 -42.97 -9.60 -11.01
C ASN A 50 -41.62 -8.89 -10.83
N VAL A 51 -40.57 -9.63 -10.50
CA VAL A 51 -39.25 -9.10 -10.12
C VAL A 51 -38.12 -9.66 -10.97
N PRO A 52 -36.97 -8.97 -11.08
CA PRO A 52 -35.77 -9.59 -11.63
C PRO A 52 -35.39 -10.83 -10.82
N TYR A 53 -35.05 -11.93 -11.49
CA TYR A 53 -34.74 -13.20 -10.82
C TYR A 53 -33.54 -13.06 -9.86
N ALA A 54 -32.60 -12.16 -10.15
CA ALA A 54 -31.47 -11.81 -9.29
C ALA A 54 -31.85 -11.29 -7.88
N ARG A 55 -33.13 -10.92 -7.66
CA ARG A 55 -33.67 -10.54 -6.34
C ARG A 55 -34.12 -11.74 -5.50
N ILE A 56 -34.12 -12.94 -6.10
CA ILE A 56 -34.38 -14.20 -5.41
C ILE A 56 -33.02 -14.78 -5.01
N LYS A 57 -32.83 -15.00 -3.71
CA LYS A 57 -31.49 -15.26 -3.15
C LYS A 57 -31.25 -16.72 -2.74
N GLY A 58 -32.31 -17.50 -2.63
CA GLY A 58 -32.23 -18.90 -2.23
C GLY A 58 -33.50 -19.38 -1.54
N PRO A 59 -33.51 -20.62 -1.03
CA PRO A 59 -34.63 -21.15 -0.26
C PRO A 59 -34.80 -20.39 1.07
N TRP A 60 -36.04 -20.18 1.51
CA TRP A 60 -36.33 -19.47 2.77
C TRP A 60 -35.69 -20.14 4.00
N SER A 61 -35.50 -21.46 3.95
CA SER A 61 -34.82 -22.20 5.03
C SER A 61 -33.40 -21.71 5.34
N GLY A 62 -32.73 -21.06 4.37
CA GLY A 62 -31.39 -20.48 4.53
C GLY A 62 -31.38 -19.00 4.90
N VAL A 63 -32.52 -18.39 5.26
CA VAL A 63 -32.61 -16.94 5.46
C VAL A 63 -31.67 -16.41 6.53
N LEU A 64 -31.48 -17.14 7.63
CA LEU A 64 -30.60 -16.71 8.72
C LEU A 64 -29.14 -16.64 8.29
N GLU A 65 -28.67 -17.64 7.54
CA GLU A 65 -27.30 -17.67 7.00
C GLU A 65 -27.11 -16.56 5.96
N TYR A 66 -28.10 -16.37 5.09
CA TYR A 66 -28.08 -15.32 4.09
C TYR A 66 -28.07 -13.91 4.73
N ASP A 67 -28.90 -13.67 5.73
CA ASP A 67 -28.95 -12.38 6.43
C ASP A 67 -27.66 -12.12 7.22
N ALA A 68 -27.05 -13.15 7.81
CA ALA A 68 -25.73 -13.02 8.44
C ALA A 68 -24.65 -12.64 7.41
N LEU A 69 -24.66 -13.25 6.23
CA LEU A 69 -23.76 -12.90 5.13
C LEU A 69 -23.98 -11.46 4.66
N MET A 70 -25.24 -11.01 4.51
CA MET A 70 -25.52 -9.62 4.14
C MET A 70 -25.08 -8.63 5.21
N ALA A 71 -25.21 -8.98 6.49
CA ALA A 71 -24.68 -8.15 7.58
C ALA A 71 -23.15 -8.02 7.52
N GLN A 72 -22.44 -9.08 7.11
CA GLN A 72 -20.99 -9.01 6.88
C GLN A 72 -20.64 -8.08 5.70
N TRP A 73 -21.38 -8.18 4.58
CA TRP A 73 -21.22 -7.26 3.45
C TRP A 73 -21.52 -5.81 3.83
N GLU A 74 -22.58 -5.57 4.60
CA GLU A 74 -22.93 -4.23 5.10
C GLU A 74 -21.86 -3.68 6.04
N ALA A 75 -21.25 -4.52 6.88
CA ALA A 75 -20.16 -4.14 7.75
C ALA A 75 -18.93 -3.63 6.98
N LEU A 76 -18.64 -4.17 5.79
CA LEU A 76 -17.54 -3.66 4.95
C LEU A 76 -17.73 -2.18 4.59
N GLY A 77 -18.97 -1.78 4.31
CA GLY A 77 -19.31 -0.43 3.90
C GLY A 77 -19.35 0.61 5.02
N THR A 78 -19.12 0.19 6.27
CA THR A 78 -19.03 1.11 7.41
C THR A 78 -17.68 1.80 7.52
N VAL A 79 -16.66 1.28 6.85
CA VAL A 79 -15.32 1.86 6.81
C VAL A 79 -15.11 2.55 5.48
N GLU A 80 -14.84 3.85 5.54
CA GLU A 80 -14.50 4.66 4.37
C GLU A 80 -12.99 4.63 4.17
N ILE A 81 -12.55 4.21 2.97
CA ILE A 81 -11.15 4.27 2.57
C ILE A 81 -10.85 5.62 1.95
N HIS A 82 -9.73 6.24 2.33
CA HIS A 82 -9.31 7.50 1.75
C HIS A 82 -8.78 7.31 0.32
N GLU A 83 -8.91 8.30 -0.57
CA GLU A 83 -8.45 8.20 -1.97
C GLU A 83 -6.98 7.81 -2.08
N VAL A 84 -6.12 8.38 -1.25
CA VAL A 84 -4.67 8.06 -1.18
C VAL A 84 -4.43 6.60 -0.80
N GLU A 85 -5.20 6.07 0.15
CA GLU A 85 -5.09 4.68 0.59
C GLU A 85 -5.55 3.73 -0.52
N LEU A 86 -6.66 4.04 -1.18
CA LEU A 86 -7.16 3.26 -2.31
C LEU A 86 -6.15 3.21 -3.44
N ARG A 87 -5.55 4.35 -3.82
CA ARG A 87 -4.52 4.40 -4.87
C ARG A 87 -3.25 3.65 -4.48
N ALA A 88 -2.87 3.68 -3.19
CA ALA A 88 -1.74 2.88 -2.70
C ALA A 88 -2.06 1.38 -2.78
N LEU A 89 -3.27 0.95 -2.44
CA LEU A 89 -3.73 -0.43 -2.64
C LEU A 89 -3.64 -0.83 -4.11
N GLU A 90 -4.17 0.00 -5.01
CA GLU A 90 -4.13 -0.26 -6.46
C GLU A 90 -2.71 -0.49 -6.97
N ALA A 91 -1.77 0.37 -6.56
CA ALA A 91 -0.36 0.24 -6.92
C ALA A 91 0.26 -1.07 -6.39
N VAL A 92 0.07 -1.37 -5.11
CA VAL A 92 0.64 -2.57 -4.49
C VAL A 92 0.02 -3.84 -5.08
N TYR A 93 -1.30 -3.87 -5.24
CA TYR A 93 -1.99 -5.03 -5.81
C TYR A 93 -1.62 -5.25 -7.27
N GLY A 94 -1.49 -4.17 -8.06
CA GLY A 94 -1.03 -4.25 -9.45
C GLY A 94 0.39 -4.82 -9.59
N GLU A 95 1.24 -4.60 -8.59
CA GLU A 95 2.59 -5.16 -8.57
C GLU A 95 2.64 -6.61 -8.09
N TYR A 96 1.86 -6.99 -7.06
CA TYR A 96 1.98 -8.30 -6.43
C TYR A 96 0.98 -9.35 -6.91
N PHE A 97 -0.26 -8.96 -7.16
CA PHE A 97 -1.33 -9.91 -7.46
C PHE A 97 -1.64 -9.90 -8.96
N ASN A 98 -1.84 -11.10 -9.50
CA ASN A 98 -2.63 -11.26 -10.70
C ASN A 98 -4.11 -11.43 -10.30
N TRP A 99 -5.00 -11.28 -11.27
CA TRP A 99 -6.45 -11.43 -11.10
C TRP A 99 -6.89 -12.85 -10.72
N GLU A 100 -5.97 -13.83 -10.73
CA GLU A 100 -6.25 -15.22 -10.34
C GLU A 100 -6.05 -15.45 -8.83
N ILE A 101 -5.21 -14.64 -8.16
CA ILE A 101 -4.93 -14.79 -6.72
C ILE A 101 -5.89 -13.94 -5.90
N ALA A 102 -5.95 -12.63 -6.19
CA ALA A 102 -6.79 -11.71 -5.44
C ALA A 102 -7.16 -10.48 -6.28
N GLU A 103 -8.31 -9.89 -5.98
CA GLU A 103 -8.75 -8.63 -6.59
C GLU A 103 -9.23 -7.61 -5.54
N LEU A 104 -9.07 -6.33 -5.87
CA LEU A 104 -9.72 -5.24 -5.15
C LEU A 104 -11.15 -5.07 -5.66
N LEU A 105 -12.08 -4.89 -4.74
CA LEU A 105 -13.47 -4.63 -5.05
C LEU A 105 -13.73 -3.12 -5.13
N TYR A 106 -14.52 -2.71 -6.13
CA TYR A 106 -14.84 -1.30 -6.42
C TYR A 106 -16.33 -0.97 -6.32
N GLY A 107 -17.18 -1.92 -5.94
CA GLY A 107 -18.60 -1.67 -5.85
C GLY A 107 -18.98 -0.85 -4.62
N VAL A 108 -20.15 -0.22 -4.72
CA VAL A 108 -20.68 0.68 -3.69
C VAL A 108 -20.80 -0.06 -2.36
N GLY A 109 -20.19 0.50 -1.31
CA GLY A 109 -20.21 -0.05 0.05
C GLY A 109 -19.16 -1.13 0.31
N HIS A 110 -18.19 -1.35 -0.58
CA HIS A 110 -17.08 -2.27 -0.36
C HIS A 110 -15.82 -1.87 -1.15
N VAL A 111 -15.67 -0.58 -1.44
CA VAL A 111 -14.51 -0.04 -2.14
C VAL A 111 -13.25 -0.29 -1.32
N GLY A 112 -12.22 -0.86 -1.96
CA GLY A 112 -10.94 -1.18 -1.32
C GLY A 112 -10.95 -2.49 -0.52
N ALA A 113 -12.08 -3.20 -0.43
CA ALA A 113 -12.11 -4.56 0.09
C ALA A 113 -11.37 -5.53 -0.85
N THR A 114 -10.81 -6.60 -0.32
CA THR A 114 -10.08 -7.61 -1.10
C THR A 114 -10.86 -8.90 -1.14
N LYS A 115 -10.96 -9.50 -2.33
CA LYS A 115 -11.42 -10.87 -2.53
C LYS A 115 -10.23 -11.73 -2.92
N VAL A 116 -9.88 -12.71 -2.07
CA VAL A 116 -8.81 -13.68 -2.32
C VAL A 116 -9.42 -14.96 -2.84
N PHE A 117 -9.07 -15.33 -4.07
CA PHE A 117 -9.54 -16.54 -4.76
C PHE A 117 -8.63 -17.74 -4.48
N ASP A 118 -7.32 -17.54 -4.58
CA ASP A 118 -6.32 -18.58 -4.34
C ASP A 118 -5.58 -18.32 -3.03
N LEU A 119 -6.02 -19.00 -1.97
CA LEU A 119 -5.41 -18.91 -0.64
C LEU A 119 -3.97 -19.43 -0.62
N GLY A 120 -3.64 -20.44 -1.44
CA GLY A 120 -2.31 -21.01 -1.51
C GLY A 120 -1.34 -20.11 -2.27
N GLY A 121 -1.79 -19.54 -3.39
CA GLY A 121 -1.07 -18.51 -4.14
C GLY A 121 -0.81 -17.26 -3.30
N PHE A 122 -1.80 -16.82 -2.51
CA PHE A 122 -1.62 -15.74 -1.55
C PHE A 122 -0.53 -16.06 -0.53
N GLU A 123 -0.59 -17.24 0.10
CA GLU A 123 0.39 -17.63 1.13
C GLU A 123 1.82 -17.73 0.57
N ALA A 124 1.96 -18.23 -0.66
CA ALA A 124 3.25 -18.28 -1.35
C ALA A 124 3.85 -16.88 -1.59
N LEU A 125 3.01 -15.86 -1.82
CA LEU A 125 3.45 -14.48 -2.02
C LEU A 125 3.71 -13.75 -0.70
N ALA A 126 2.78 -13.85 0.25
CA ALA A 126 2.80 -13.09 1.49
C ALA A 126 3.65 -13.74 2.59
N GLY A 127 3.97 -15.04 2.46
CA GLY A 127 4.70 -15.82 3.45
C GLY A 127 3.88 -16.19 4.69
N VAL A 128 2.59 -15.84 4.72
CA VAL A 128 1.61 -16.17 5.76
C VAL A 128 0.25 -16.43 5.12
N SER A 129 -0.59 -17.23 5.76
CA SER A 129 -1.91 -17.54 5.23
C SER A 129 -2.81 -16.28 5.17
N ALA A 130 -3.69 -16.22 4.17
CA ALA A 130 -4.65 -15.11 4.04
C ALA A 130 -5.55 -14.97 5.28
N HIS A 131 -5.93 -16.09 5.90
CA HIS A 131 -6.70 -16.09 7.14
C HIS A 131 -5.95 -15.47 8.32
N GLU A 132 -4.66 -15.78 8.46
CA GLU A 132 -3.83 -15.23 9.53
C GLU A 132 -3.61 -13.72 9.33
N ALA A 133 -3.23 -13.32 8.12
CA ALA A 133 -3.00 -11.91 7.78
C ALA A 133 -4.25 -11.04 7.99
N SER A 134 -5.43 -11.60 7.72
CA SER A 134 -6.69 -10.87 7.81
C SER A 134 -7.48 -11.07 9.10
N ALA A 135 -7.08 -11.99 9.99
CA ALA A 135 -7.83 -12.35 11.21
C ALA A 135 -8.30 -11.15 12.06
N PRO A 136 -7.50 -10.10 12.28
CA PRO A 136 -7.94 -8.93 13.07
C PRO A 136 -9.12 -8.17 12.44
N PHE A 137 -9.32 -8.32 11.12
CA PHE A 137 -10.25 -7.55 10.31
C PHE A 137 -11.55 -8.30 10.00
N LYS A 138 -11.84 -9.37 10.76
CA LYS A 138 -13.08 -10.17 10.68
C LYS A 138 -13.41 -10.60 9.24
N PRO A 139 -12.49 -11.32 8.57
CA PRO A 139 -12.71 -11.76 7.20
C PRO A 139 -13.82 -12.82 7.18
N PHE A 140 -14.46 -13.01 6.03
CA PHE A 140 -15.50 -14.03 5.87
C PHE A 140 -15.42 -14.71 4.51
N MET A 141 -15.96 -15.92 4.43
CA MET A 141 -15.98 -16.71 3.20
C MET A 141 -17.21 -16.37 2.36
N HIS A 142 -17.01 -16.19 1.06
CA HIS A 142 -18.08 -16.04 0.08
C HIS A 142 -17.68 -16.73 -1.22
N GLU A 143 -18.48 -17.71 -1.67
CA GLU A 143 -18.22 -18.46 -2.92
C GLU A 143 -16.78 -18.99 -3.00
N GLU A 144 -16.34 -19.67 -1.93
CA GLU A 144 -14.99 -20.23 -1.79
C GLU A 144 -13.84 -19.21 -1.73
N SER A 145 -14.14 -17.91 -1.84
CA SER A 145 -13.17 -16.83 -1.72
C SER A 145 -13.19 -16.21 -0.32
N LEU A 146 -12.04 -15.73 0.15
CA LEU A 146 -11.95 -14.97 1.39
C LEU A 146 -12.16 -13.49 1.10
N ILE A 147 -13.13 -12.87 1.78
CA ILE A 147 -13.41 -11.44 1.69
C ILE A 147 -12.80 -10.74 2.90
N VAL A 148 -12.05 -9.67 2.63
CA VAL A 148 -11.33 -8.87 3.61
C VAL A 148 -11.74 -7.41 3.47
N SER A 149 -11.95 -6.71 4.59
CA SER A 149 -12.30 -5.29 4.59
C SER A 149 -11.18 -4.40 4.05
N ALA A 150 -11.49 -3.13 3.75
CA ALA A 150 -10.50 -2.15 3.30
C ALA A 150 -9.30 -2.00 4.26
N GLU A 151 -9.55 -1.99 5.58
CA GLU A 151 -8.47 -1.96 6.58
C GLU A 151 -7.58 -3.21 6.51
N GLY A 152 -8.20 -4.38 6.32
CA GLY A 152 -7.45 -5.62 6.14
C GLY A 152 -6.68 -5.64 4.82
N SER A 153 -7.24 -5.06 3.74
CA SER A 153 -6.52 -4.86 2.48
C SER A 153 -5.27 -4.00 2.68
N LEU A 154 -5.35 -2.93 3.48
CA LEU A 154 -4.21 -2.06 3.81
C LEU A 154 -3.15 -2.82 4.61
N ALA A 155 -3.58 -3.62 5.60
CA ALA A 155 -2.66 -4.47 6.36
C ALA A 155 -1.97 -5.53 5.48
N ILE A 156 -2.70 -6.12 4.52
CA ILE A 156 -2.15 -7.04 3.52
C ILE A 156 -1.14 -6.31 2.62
N ALA A 157 -1.48 -5.12 2.12
CA ALA A 157 -0.58 -4.33 1.28
C ALA A 157 0.70 -3.97 2.03
N GLU A 158 0.58 -3.56 3.30
CA GLU A 158 1.72 -3.31 4.17
C GLU A 158 2.58 -4.56 4.37
N LEU A 159 1.96 -5.70 4.65
CA LEU A 159 2.65 -6.98 4.79
C LEU A 159 3.45 -7.34 3.53
N LEU A 160 2.85 -7.23 2.35
CA LEU A 160 3.52 -7.49 1.06
C LEU A 160 4.71 -6.54 0.85
N CYS A 161 4.51 -5.24 1.11
CA CYS A 161 5.56 -4.23 1.01
C CYS A 161 6.72 -4.52 1.97
N ARG A 162 6.44 -4.97 3.20
CA ARG A 162 7.48 -5.35 4.17
C ARG A 162 8.20 -6.63 3.79
N GLY A 163 7.51 -7.57 3.15
CA GLY A 163 8.09 -8.83 2.67
C GLY A 163 9.08 -8.62 1.53
N ASN A 164 8.85 -7.63 0.66
CA ASN A 164 9.74 -7.30 -0.45
C ASN A 164 9.78 -5.78 -0.72
N PRO A 165 10.43 -4.99 0.17
CA PRO A 165 10.42 -3.53 0.06
C PRO A 165 11.17 -3.05 -1.19
N GLN A 166 12.17 -3.79 -1.66
CA GLN A 166 12.96 -3.41 -2.83
C GLN A 166 12.10 -3.30 -4.08
N LYS A 167 11.15 -4.22 -4.28
CA LYS A 167 10.26 -4.20 -5.44
C LYS A 167 9.41 -2.93 -5.46
N MET A 168 8.75 -2.60 -4.35
CA MET A 168 7.88 -1.42 -4.30
C MET A 168 8.65 -0.11 -4.30
N LEU A 169 9.82 -0.05 -3.65
CA LEU A 169 10.64 1.16 -3.70
C LEU A 169 11.19 1.42 -5.10
N ALA A 170 11.60 0.38 -5.83
CA ALA A 170 12.00 0.50 -7.23
C ALA A 170 10.84 1.00 -8.11
N TRP A 171 9.63 0.49 -7.89
CA TRP A 171 8.42 0.99 -8.57
C TRP A 171 8.19 2.48 -8.28
N VAL A 172 8.28 2.90 -7.00
CA VAL A 172 8.13 4.33 -6.63
C VAL A 172 9.18 5.20 -7.33
N GLU A 173 10.45 4.76 -7.36
CA GLU A 173 11.53 5.49 -8.04
C GLU A 173 11.29 5.64 -9.55
N GLU A 174 10.78 4.60 -10.21
CA GLU A 174 10.40 4.62 -11.62
C GLU A 174 9.27 5.61 -11.88
N GLN A 175 8.19 5.53 -11.10
CA GLN A 175 7.05 6.45 -11.22
C GLN A 175 7.45 7.92 -10.98
N GLU A 176 8.29 8.17 -9.96
CA GLU A 176 8.80 9.53 -9.69
C GLU A 176 9.76 10.01 -10.80
N ALA A 177 10.50 9.12 -11.46
CA ALA A 177 11.31 9.48 -12.63
C ALA A 177 10.44 9.95 -13.81
N GLU A 178 9.36 9.24 -14.11
CA GLU A 178 8.39 9.65 -15.13
C GLU A 178 7.74 10.99 -14.80
N ILE A 179 7.27 11.15 -13.57
CA ILE A 179 6.63 12.40 -13.12
C ILE A 179 7.61 13.57 -13.18
N ARG A 180 8.89 13.38 -12.83
CA ARG A 180 9.92 14.43 -12.99
C ARG A 180 10.05 14.90 -14.43
N MET A 181 9.90 14.00 -15.42
CA MET A 181 9.90 14.39 -16.83
C MET A 181 8.65 15.18 -17.19
N ARG A 182 7.46 14.74 -16.73
CA ARG A 182 6.18 15.45 -16.93
C ARG A 182 6.19 16.84 -16.30
N VAL A 183 6.74 16.99 -15.11
CA VAL A 183 6.87 18.29 -14.42
C VAL A 183 7.85 19.22 -15.13
N LYS A 184 8.84 18.72 -15.87
CA LYS A 184 9.79 19.56 -16.61
C LYS A 184 9.26 20.02 -17.97
N HIS A 185 8.52 19.14 -18.67
CA HIS A 185 8.19 19.33 -20.08
C HIS A 185 6.68 19.43 -20.36
N GLY A 186 5.85 19.16 -19.35
CA GLY A 186 4.44 18.86 -19.52
C GLY A 186 4.24 17.42 -19.99
N HIS A 187 2.99 17.06 -20.26
CA HIS A 187 2.60 15.71 -20.63
C HIS A 187 1.53 15.74 -21.72
N GLU A 188 1.82 15.11 -22.85
CA GLU A 188 0.83 14.82 -23.89
C GLU A 188 0.15 13.48 -23.58
N PHE A 189 -1.18 13.46 -23.56
CA PHE A 189 -1.96 12.26 -23.26
C PHE A 189 -3.24 12.21 -24.08
N VAL A 190 -3.72 11.00 -24.37
CA VAL A 190 -5.03 10.80 -24.99
C VAL A 190 -6.07 10.75 -23.87
N SER A 191 -7.06 11.65 -23.94
CA SER A 191 -8.12 11.71 -22.95
C SER A 191 -9.11 10.55 -23.12
N PRO A 192 -9.38 9.73 -22.09
CA PRO A 192 -10.26 8.57 -22.22
C PRO A 192 -11.74 8.91 -22.54
N LEU A 193 -12.16 10.15 -22.28
CA LEU A 193 -13.56 10.58 -22.44
C LEU A 193 -13.94 10.88 -23.89
N ASP A 194 -13.00 11.44 -24.65
CA ASP A 194 -13.20 11.95 -26.01
C ASP A 194 -12.19 11.39 -27.02
N ASN A 195 -11.20 10.61 -26.56
CA ASN A 195 -10.13 10.02 -27.36
C ASN A 195 -9.33 11.07 -28.16
N GLU A 196 -9.25 12.29 -27.63
CA GLU A 196 -8.48 13.39 -28.21
C GLU A 196 -7.12 13.54 -27.52
N GLU A 197 -6.11 13.94 -28.29
CA GLU A 197 -4.80 14.33 -27.77
C GLU A 197 -4.92 15.64 -26.99
N LYS A 198 -4.46 15.61 -25.74
CA LYS A 198 -4.45 16.75 -24.83
C LYS A 198 -3.05 16.96 -24.28
N TYR A 199 -2.77 18.22 -23.94
CA TYR A 199 -1.53 18.61 -23.29
C TYR A 199 -1.81 19.11 -21.87
N SER A 200 -1.03 18.61 -20.91
CA SER A 200 -1.00 19.11 -19.55
C SER A 200 0.29 19.90 -19.32
N PRO A 201 0.21 21.18 -18.92
CA PRO A 201 1.40 22.00 -18.73
C PRO A 201 2.19 21.60 -17.47
N PRO A 202 3.52 21.86 -17.43
CA PRO A 202 4.41 21.61 -16.29
C PRO A 202 3.84 21.96 -14.92
N GLU A 203 3.22 23.14 -14.78
CA GLU A 203 2.71 23.65 -13.50
C GLU A 203 1.52 22.84 -13.00
N ARG A 204 0.71 22.31 -13.93
CA ARG A 204 -0.41 21.43 -13.60
C ARG A 204 0.09 20.07 -13.17
N GLU A 205 1.07 19.50 -13.86
CA GLU A 205 1.70 18.24 -13.48
C GLU A 205 2.35 18.34 -12.08
N TRP A 206 3.00 19.46 -11.78
CA TRP A 206 3.56 19.71 -10.45
C TRP A 206 2.48 19.73 -9.35
N LYS A 207 1.35 20.40 -9.62
CA LYS A 207 0.22 20.43 -8.69
C LYS A 207 -0.37 19.04 -8.48
N ILE A 208 -0.58 18.27 -9.55
CA ILE A 208 -1.07 16.88 -9.48
C ILE A 208 -0.12 16.01 -8.66
N TYR A 209 1.19 16.13 -8.89
CA TYR A 209 2.19 15.40 -8.11
C TYR A 209 2.06 15.70 -6.61
N LEU A 210 2.01 16.98 -6.22
CA LEU A 210 1.92 17.36 -4.81
C LEU A 210 0.62 16.90 -4.14
N GLU A 211 -0.51 17.04 -4.82
CA GLU A 211 -1.83 16.77 -4.25
C GLU A 211 -2.21 15.29 -4.29
N ARG A 212 -1.73 14.53 -5.28
CA ARG A 212 -2.23 13.18 -5.56
C ARG A 212 -1.17 12.09 -5.54
N GLU A 213 -0.02 12.30 -6.20
CA GLU A 213 0.98 11.23 -6.36
C GLU A 213 1.90 11.12 -5.13
N ARG A 214 2.42 12.24 -4.65
CA ARG A 214 3.34 12.28 -3.51
C ARG A 214 2.76 11.63 -2.25
N PRO A 215 1.51 11.90 -1.83
CA PRO A 215 0.94 11.23 -0.66
C PRO A 215 0.89 9.70 -0.81
N VAL A 216 0.63 9.19 -2.01
CA VAL A 216 0.59 7.74 -2.30
C VAL A 216 1.99 7.15 -2.18
N PHE A 217 3.01 7.78 -2.75
CA PHE A 217 4.39 7.30 -2.65
C PHE A 217 4.91 7.32 -1.21
N GLU A 218 4.60 8.35 -0.43
CA GLU A 218 4.95 8.39 0.99
C GLU A 218 4.25 7.29 1.80
N LEU A 219 2.99 6.96 1.48
CA LEU A 219 2.28 5.86 2.12
C LEU A 219 2.90 4.49 1.78
N ILE A 220 3.24 4.25 0.51
CA ILE A 220 3.91 3.01 0.09
C ILE A 220 5.30 2.89 0.74
N ARG A 221 6.04 4.00 0.82
CA ARG A 221 7.29 4.08 1.58
C ARG A 221 7.08 3.69 3.04
N GLN A 222 6.05 4.25 3.69
CA GLN A 222 5.67 3.90 5.07
C GLN A 222 5.38 2.41 5.22
N PHE A 223 4.61 1.81 4.29
CA PHE A 223 4.34 0.38 4.26
C PHE A 223 5.61 -0.45 4.19
N CYS A 224 6.59 -0.05 3.37
CA CYS A 224 7.90 -0.70 3.30
C CYS A 224 8.74 -0.60 4.59
N GLY A 225 8.27 0.11 5.63
CA GLY A 225 8.94 0.21 6.92
C GLY A 225 9.89 1.41 7.04
N TYR A 226 9.48 2.58 6.51
CA TYR A 226 10.21 3.86 6.52
C TYR A 226 10.55 4.48 7.91
N LYS A 227 10.87 3.67 8.93
CA LYS A 227 11.91 4.02 9.90
C LYS A 227 13.32 3.77 9.35
N ALA A 228 13.46 3.09 8.21
CA ALA A 228 14.75 2.77 7.56
C ALA A 228 15.35 3.90 6.69
N VAL A 229 14.66 5.03 6.51
CA VAL A 229 15.11 6.15 5.66
C VAL A 229 15.92 7.21 6.38
N ASN A 230 16.14 7.04 7.67
CA ASN A 230 16.91 8.04 8.41
C ASN A 230 18.43 7.90 8.28
N GLU A 231 19.00 6.80 7.79
CA GLU A 231 20.46 6.67 7.80
C GLU A 231 21.06 6.47 6.42
N ARG A 232 20.55 5.51 5.63
CA ARG A 232 21.07 5.26 4.29
C ARG A 232 20.76 6.42 3.33
N ASP A 233 19.55 6.94 3.36
CA ASP A 233 19.17 8.06 2.48
C ASP A 233 19.80 9.37 2.95
N ARG A 234 19.97 9.56 4.27
CA ARG A 234 20.76 10.68 4.80
C ARG A 234 22.23 10.57 4.43
N LEU A 235 22.80 9.36 4.47
CA LEU A 235 24.17 9.10 4.03
C LEU A 235 24.31 9.37 2.53
N GLN A 236 23.39 8.84 1.71
CA GLN A 236 23.42 9.03 0.26
C GLN A 236 23.18 10.49 -0.13
N ALA A 237 22.30 11.22 0.57
CA ALA A 237 22.11 12.65 0.39
C ALA A 237 23.33 13.46 0.84
N ALA A 238 23.97 13.07 1.95
CA ALA A 238 25.22 13.69 2.41
C ALA A 238 26.36 13.43 1.43
N GLU A 239 26.51 12.21 0.91
CA GLU A 239 27.50 11.85 -0.10
C GLU A 239 27.27 12.63 -1.41
N ALA A 240 26.02 12.75 -1.85
CA ALA A 240 25.66 13.54 -3.03
C ALA A 240 25.96 15.04 -2.84
N GLU A 241 25.67 15.59 -1.66
CA GLU A 241 25.95 16.99 -1.34
C GLU A 241 27.46 17.26 -1.20
N VAL A 242 28.22 16.36 -0.56
CA VAL A 242 29.68 16.44 -0.50
C VAL A 242 30.28 16.45 -1.90
N ASN A 243 29.83 15.55 -2.78
CA ASN A 243 30.28 15.54 -4.17
C ASN A 243 29.93 16.84 -4.92
N ARG A 244 28.73 17.39 -4.70
CA ARG A 244 28.34 18.69 -5.29
C ARG A 244 29.23 19.83 -4.79
N LEU A 245 29.56 19.85 -3.50
CA LEU A 245 30.43 20.85 -2.89
C LEU A 245 31.88 20.71 -3.35
N ASP A 246 32.40 19.49 -3.52
CA ASP A 246 33.75 19.23 -4.05
C ASP A 246 33.88 19.77 -5.49
N ILE A 247 32.87 19.52 -6.34
CA ILE A 247 32.83 20.06 -7.70
C ILE A 247 32.80 21.61 -7.68
N LEU A 248 31.99 22.21 -6.80
CA LEU A 248 31.92 23.66 -6.67
C LEU A 248 33.21 24.29 -6.15
N ALA A 249 33.87 23.66 -5.17
CA ALA A 249 35.15 24.11 -4.63
C ALA A 249 36.24 24.06 -5.70
N ALA A 250 36.34 22.95 -6.44
CA ALA A 250 37.27 22.83 -7.56
C ALA A 250 37.01 23.90 -8.63
N SER A 251 35.73 24.14 -8.97
CA SER A 251 35.35 25.18 -9.93
C SER A 251 35.72 26.60 -9.45
N ALA A 252 35.59 26.87 -8.15
CA ALA A 252 35.97 28.16 -7.57
C ALA A 252 37.50 28.36 -7.54
N ILE A 253 38.27 27.32 -7.22
CA ILE A 253 39.74 27.35 -7.23
C ILE A 253 40.25 27.63 -8.65
N GLU A 254 39.71 26.93 -9.66
CA GLU A 254 40.07 27.19 -11.07
C GLU A 254 39.73 28.62 -11.48
N ARG A 255 38.60 29.17 -11.02
CA ARG A 255 38.25 30.55 -11.30
C ARG A 255 39.21 31.57 -10.68
N LEU A 256 39.79 31.28 -9.51
CA LEU A 256 40.82 32.12 -8.89
C LEU A 256 42.13 32.10 -9.70
N ARG A 257 42.52 30.93 -10.22
CA ARG A 257 43.67 30.79 -11.13
C ARG A 257 43.48 31.59 -12.41
N GLU A 258 42.30 31.51 -13.02
CA GLU A 258 41.96 32.31 -14.21
C GLU A 258 42.05 33.83 -13.97
N LEU A 259 41.84 34.27 -12.73
CA LEU A 259 41.95 35.68 -12.32
C LEU A 259 43.37 36.08 -11.89
N GLY A 260 44.31 35.13 -11.89
CA GLY A 260 45.73 35.35 -11.56
C GLY A 260 46.05 35.37 -10.06
N ASP A 261 45.15 34.90 -9.20
CA ASP A 261 45.39 34.77 -7.75
C ASP A 261 45.84 33.35 -7.39
N ASP A 262 46.96 32.92 -7.99
CA ASP A 262 47.49 31.56 -7.85
C ASP A 262 47.83 31.22 -6.38
N ALA A 263 48.37 32.19 -5.65
CA ALA A 263 48.75 32.01 -4.24
C ALA A 263 47.54 31.65 -3.37
N ARG A 264 46.38 32.26 -3.64
CA ARG A 264 45.16 32.00 -2.88
C ARG A 264 44.43 30.75 -3.37
N ALA A 265 44.52 30.44 -4.66
CA ALA A 265 44.02 29.18 -5.22
C ALA A 265 44.77 27.97 -4.63
N ASP A 266 46.10 28.04 -4.54
CA ASP A 266 46.92 26.95 -4.00
C ASP A 266 46.72 26.78 -2.49
N GLN A 267 46.57 27.88 -1.74
CA GLN A 267 46.22 27.81 -0.32
C GLN A 267 44.87 27.07 -0.11
N LEU A 268 43.84 27.42 -0.89
CA LEU A 268 42.51 26.80 -0.77
C LEU A 268 42.49 25.33 -1.22
N ALA A 269 43.29 24.97 -2.23
CA ALA A 269 43.44 23.58 -2.65
C ALA A 269 44.11 22.73 -1.55
N GLU A 270 45.17 23.25 -0.94
CA GLU A 270 45.85 22.57 0.16
C GLU A 270 44.95 22.42 1.39
N GLU A 271 44.18 23.45 1.74
CA GLU A 271 43.20 23.41 2.83
C GLU A 271 42.08 22.38 2.56
N HIS A 272 41.54 22.35 1.33
CA HIS A 272 40.48 21.40 0.93
C HIS A 272 40.94 19.95 1.01
N ASP A 273 42.16 19.64 0.58
CA ASP A 273 42.72 18.29 0.64
C ASP A 273 43.09 17.87 2.07
N ARG A 274 43.70 18.78 2.85
CA ARG A 274 44.18 18.48 4.21
C ARG A 274 43.03 18.25 5.20
N ASP A 275 41.98 19.06 5.12
CA ASP A 275 40.87 19.02 6.08
C ASP A 275 39.73 18.10 5.61
N ARG A 276 39.99 17.28 4.58
CA ARG A 276 39.03 16.32 4.03
C ARG A 276 38.65 15.26 5.05
N ILE A 277 37.39 15.26 5.45
CA ILE A 277 36.82 14.26 6.35
C ILE A 277 36.69 12.93 5.60
N THR A 278 37.53 11.95 5.93
CA THR A 278 37.49 10.60 5.34
C THR A 278 36.99 9.56 6.35
N PRO A 279 36.46 8.40 5.91
CA PRO A 279 36.05 7.33 6.81
C PRO A 279 37.19 6.85 7.74
N ALA A 280 38.45 6.98 7.33
CA ALA A 280 39.60 6.63 8.15
C ALA A 280 39.81 7.60 9.33
N LEU A 281 39.44 8.87 9.17
CA LEU A 281 39.57 9.93 10.18
C LEU A 281 38.39 10.00 11.16
N VAL A 282 37.21 9.49 10.76
CA VAL A 282 35.97 9.53 11.57
C VAL A 282 35.73 8.23 12.36
N ARG A 283 36.38 7.12 12.00
CA ARG A 283 36.21 5.84 12.71
C ARG A 283 36.57 6.00 14.20
N PRO A 284 35.69 5.60 15.14
CA PRO A 284 36.07 5.54 16.54
C PRO A 284 37.23 4.56 16.71
N PRO A 285 38.17 4.81 17.64
CA PRO A 285 39.27 3.90 17.89
C PRO A 285 38.69 2.51 18.19
N ILE A 286 39.08 1.53 17.37
CA ILE A 286 38.69 0.14 17.57
C ILE A 286 39.19 -0.26 18.95
N ASP A 287 38.30 -0.77 19.81
CA ASP A 287 38.64 -1.30 21.13
C ASP A 287 39.42 -2.60 20.93
N ARG A 288 40.69 -2.45 20.54
CA ARG A 288 41.62 -3.57 20.40
C ARG A 288 42.09 -3.96 21.79
N PRO A 289 42.31 -5.26 22.06
CA PRO A 289 42.95 -5.67 23.30
C PRO A 289 44.27 -4.89 23.47
N LEU A 290 44.37 -4.13 24.56
CA LEU A 290 45.59 -3.41 24.91
C LEU A 290 46.72 -4.43 25.09
N SER A 291 47.90 -4.12 24.56
CA SER A 291 49.09 -4.91 24.85
C SER A 291 49.41 -4.83 26.35
N ARG A 292 50.10 -5.84 26.87
CA ARG A 292 50.35 -6.00 28.31
C ARG A 292 51.06 -4.78 28.93
N ASP A 293 51.81 -4.04 28.12
CA ASP A 293 52.56 -2.85 28.52
C ASP A 293 51.71 -1.55 28.48
N GLU A 294 50.56 -1.58 27.79
CA GLU A 294 49.58 -0.49 27.71
C GLU A 294 48.51 -0.57 28.82
N ILE A 295 48.45 -1.69 29.58
CA ILE A 295 47.52 -1.86 30.70
C ILE A 295 48.06 -1.15 31.95
N PRO A 296 47.36 -0.16 32.51
CA PRO A 296 47.85 0.56 33.69
C PRO A 296 47.95 -0.37 34.91
N VAL A 297 49.16 -0.46 35.48
CA VAL A 297 49.43 -1.26 36.68
C VAL A 297 48.87 -0.56 37.91
N GLN A 298 47.81 -1.13 38.51
CA GLN A 298 47.34 -0.70 39.83
C GLN A 298 48.18 -1.34 40.94
N TYR A 299 48.92 -0.52 41.68
CA TYR A 299 49.62 -0.94 42.89
C TYR A 299 48.66 -0.95 44.08
N VAL A 300 48.23 -2.15 44.48
CA VAL A 300 47.43 -2.35 45.70
C VAL A 300 48.37 -2.65 46.88
N TYR A 301 48.60 -1.67 47.74
CA TYR A 301 49.36 -1.87 48.97
C TYR A 301 48.53 -2.66 49.98
N LYS A 302 48.82 -3.96 50.11
CA LYS A 302 48.32 -4.76 51.25
C LYS A 302 49.26 -4.57 52.44
N ARG A 303 48.72 -4.09 53.57
CA ARG A 303 49.44 -4.14 54.86
C ARG A 303 49.72 -5.60 55.19
N ARG A 304 50.99 -5.96 55.40
CA ARG A 304 51.39 -7.26 55.96
C ARG A 304 50.79 -7.38 57.37
N SER A 305 49.77 -8.22 57.55
CA SER A 305 49.49 -8.76 58.89
C SER A 305 50.47 -9.91 59.11
N TRP A 306 51.31 -9.76 60.14
CA TRP A 306 52.11 -10.88 60.62
C TRP A 306 51.18 -11.82 61.40
N PRO A 307 51.24 -13.14 61.19
CA PRO A 307 50.54 -14.10 62.04
C PRO A 307 51.09 -13.98 63.47
N ARG A 308 50.20 -14.01 64.47
CA ARG A 308 50.57 -14.27 65.86
C ARG A 308 50.87 -15.75 66.04
#